data_AF-Q54LS9-F1
#
_entry.id   AF-Q54LS9-F1
#
_cell.length_a   1.000
_cell.length_b   1.000
_cell.length_c   1.000
_cell.angle_alpha   90.00
_cell.angle_beta   90.00
_cell.angle_gamma   90.00
#
_symmetry.space_group_name_H-M   'P 1'
#
loop_
_entity.id
_entity.type
_entity.pdbx_description
1 polymer ?
#
loop_
_entity_poly.entity_id
_entity_poly.type
_entity_poly.pdbx_seq_one_letter_code
_entity_poly.pdbx_strand_id
1 'polypeptide(L)'
;MNLVKLFSIVLSVLLFFIGDVFSLSSSEYQCTFNFFNKISNVNQEFYYNSNTLLYDFCNSPLTPMNALVNCDAQNVVNIRATQTNKNLISPSDFQCFSSINTLNIDGFKVSKNFLIGLFPQSLKSISLINGNSSIFDVDIGVGKSITIPVLSTKVYLSGPLNIYFSSLLNVKKFSLITQTLNPKYKINYINDLLETSTSFEYFFAYTHFIPSMNNILMELLQLTLLPGTDSNSFSAFSTYANVTSFSLTSSNSVVYPFPVALASIPIRNIFNVNGEFPFSALPSTLTFFILYLRNNKMGGIIPTSFPSNLFSKDISLYLSDNLLTGQIDETWCSIDFDISNNLIGGQAPSCVVCNYLQPSTSAIFSGNKFTNLDINNLQNCTNLEFNLSYDNVTKSLFLNGNNLGFFTSSFTLDNPKNWAKSIITINEQFQIKKSLTATGPIPKGFNITFPYLPQGPRTFEIIAYNEFIVNN
;
A
#
# COMPACT_ATOMS: atom_id res chain seq x y z
N MET A 1 40.35 43.63 -19.70
CA MET A 1 39.79 42.33 -20.12
C MET A 1 39.43 42.45 -21.59
N ASN A 2 40.03 41.66 -22.48
CA ASN A 2 39.89 41.83 -23.94
C ASN A 2 38.42 41.68 -24.36
N LEU A 3 37.87 42.65 -25.10
CA LEU A 3 36.48 42.64 -25.60
C LEU A 3 36.14 41.32 -26.33
N VAL A 4 37.14 40.72 -26.98
CA VAL A 4 37.06 39.44 -27.68
C VAL A 4 36.69 38.28 -26.73
N LYS A 5 37.19 38.26 -25.49
CA LYS A 5 36.83 37.21 -24.51
C LYS A 5 35.39 37.37 -24.01
N LEU A 6 34.92 38.61 -23.81
CA LEU A 6 33.54 38.85 -23.37
C LEU A 6 32.55 38.45 -24.49
N PHE A 7 32.86 38.79 -25.74
CA PHE A 7 32.04 38.40 -26.89
C PHE A 7 32.00 36.88 -27.08
N SER A 8 33.12 36.18 -26.87
CA SER A 8 33.17 34.72 -26.92
C SER A 8 32.35 34.05 -25.82
N ILE A 9 32.32 34.62 -24.60
CA ILE A 9 31.52 34.10 -23.49
C ILE A 9 30.03 34.37 -23.73
N VAL A 10 29.66 35.58 -24.17
CA VAL A 10 28.27 35.92 -24.49
C VAL A 10 27.76 35.07 -25.66
N LEU A 11 28.58 34.87 -26.71
CA LEU A 11 28.22 34.01 -27.84
C LEU A 11 28.14 32.53 -27.43
N SER A 12 29.04 32.04 -26.58
CA SER A 12 28.92 30.67 -26.07
C SER A 12 27.68 30.48 -25.21
N VAL A 13 27.33 31.46 -24.36
CA VAL A 13 26.11 31.40 -23.54
C VAL A 13 24.87 31.49 -24.43
N LEU A 14 24.85 32.36 -25.45
CA LEU A 14 23.75 32.41 -26.42
C LEU A 14 23.61 31.12 -27.23
N LEU A 15 24.72 30.51 -27.64
CA LEU A 15 24.71 29.22 -28.35
C LEU A 15 24.27 28.05 -27.44
N PHE A 16 24.61 28.07 -26.15
CA PHE A 16 24.12 27.08 -25.19
C PHE A 16 22.61 27.20 -24.91
N PHE A 17 22.00 28.36 -25.15
CA PHE A 17 20.55 28.55 -25.03
C PHE A 17 19.77 28.34 -26.34
N ILE A 18 20.44 28.13 -27.47
CA ILE A 18 19.82 27.40 -28.58
C ILE A 18 19.83 25.94 -28.15
N GLY A 19 18.98 25.60 -27.18
CA GLY A 19 18.80 24.21 -26.77
C GLY A 19 18.52 23.42 -28.04
N ASP A 20 19.33 22.39 -28.29
CA ASP A 20 19.17 21.52 -29.43
C ASP A 20 17.71 21.10 -29.48
N VAL A 21 16.97 21.64 -30.46
CA VAL A 21 15.58 21.24 -30.67
C VAL A 21 15.70 19.78 -31.09
N PHE A 22 15.40 18.88 -30.15
CA PHE A 22 15.42 17.45 -30.38
C PHE A 22 14.44 17.12 -31.51
N SER A 23 14.95 17.05 -32.73
CA SER A 23 14.15 16.67 -33.88
C SER A 23 13.94 15.17 -33.82
N LEU A 24 12.70 14.73 -33.69
CA LEU A 24 12.33 13.34 -33.92
C LEU A 24 12.86 12.87 -35.27
N SER A 25 13.21 11.59 -35.36
CA SER A 25 13.49 10.96 -36.65
C SER A 25 12.25 11.06 -37.55
N SER A 26 12.44 11.06 -38.88
CA SER A 26 11.32 11.23 -39.81
C SER A 26 10.21 10.20 -39.61
N SER A 27 10.54 8.96 -39.24
CA SER A 27 9.56 7.90 -38.95
C SER A 27 8.81 8.15 -37.65
N GLU A 28 9.51 8.53 -36.58
CA GLU A 28 8.92 8.82 -35.26
C GLU A 28 8.00 10.05 -35.33
N TYR A 29 8.42 11.10 -36.06
CA TYR A 29 7.59 12.27 -36.31
C TYR A 29 6.29 11.90 -37.03
N GLN A 30 6.37 11.15 -38.13
CA GLN A 30 5.18 10.76 -38.90
C GLN A 30 4.24 9.88 -38.07
N CYS A 31 4.81 8.96 -37.27
CA CYS A 31 4.07 8.10 -36.36
C CYS A 31 3.27 8.94 -35.34
N THR A 32 3.96 9.88 -34.69
CA THR A 32 3.38 10.80 -33.70
C THR A 32 2.27 11.65 -34.32
N PHE A 33 2.54 12.26 -35.47
CA PHE A 33 1.56 13.09 -36.18
C PHE A 33 0.31 12.31 -36.59
N ASN A 34 0.48 11.11 -37.16
CA ASN A 34 -0.65 10.25 -37.54
C ASN A 34 -1.48 9.82 -36.33
N PHE A 35 -0.82 9.45 -35.24
CA PHE A 35 -1.47 9.07 -33.99
C PHE A 35 -2.31 10.21 -33.41
N PHE A 36 -1.71 11.40 -33.23
CA PHE A 36 -2.43 12.53 -32.64
C PHE A 36 -3.56 13.06 -33.53
N ASN A 37 -3.42 13.05 -34.86
CA ASN A 37 -4.55 13.37 -35.76
C ASN A 37 -5.67 12.34 -35.69
N LYS A 38 -5.34 11.08 -35.38
CA LYS A 38 -6.33 10.03 -35.21
C LYS A 38 -7.14 10.25 -33.93
N ILE A 39 -6.48 10.52 -32.80
CA ILE A 39 -7.13 10.58 -31.49
C ILE A 39 -7.60 11.98 -31.07
N SER A 40 -7.04 13.03 -31.66
CA SER A 40 -7.25 14.42 -31.27
C SER A 40 -7.00 15.37 -32.45
N ASN A 41 -6.77 16.66 -32.19
CA ASN A 41 -6.37 17.62 -33.21
C ASN A 41 -4.97 18.18 -32.88
N VAL A 42 -3.96 17.82 -33.69
CA VAL A 42 -2.55 18.19 -33.45
C VAL A 42 -2.37 19.70 -33.30
N ASN A 43 -3.08 20.50 -34.09
CA ASN A 43 -2.93 21.96 -34.09
C ASN A 43 -3.48 22.67 -32.84
N GLN A 44 -4.27 21.97 -32.02
CA GLN A 44 -4.77 22.47 -30.74
C GLN A 44 -3.83 22.11 -29.59
N GLU A 45 -3.01 21.08 -29.76
CA GLU A 45 -2.24 20.46 -28.68
C GLU A 45 -0.75 20.82 -28.75
N PHE A 46 -0.20 21.07 -29.94
CA PHE A 46 1.24 21.29 -30.14
C PHE A 46 1.56 22.55 -30.94
N TYR A 47 2.71 23.15 -30.64
CA TYR A 47 3.23 24.30 -31.36
C TYR A 47 3.67 23.90 -32.76
N TYR A 48 3.26 24.69 -33.77
CA TYR A 48 3.73 24.55 -35.13
C TYR A 48 4.94 25.47 -35.36
N ASN A 49 6.08 24.89 -35.73
CA ASN A 49 7.28 25.66 -36.05
C ASN A 49 7.25 26.08 -37.53
N SER A 50 7.01 27.36 -37.78
CA SER A 50 6.92 27.93 -39.14
C SER A 50 8.21 27.80 -39.95
N ASN A 51 9.37 27.64 -39.29
CA ASN A 51 10.66 27.55 -39.98
C ASN A 51 10.94 26.12 -40.47
N THR A 52 10.58 25.12 -39.66
CA THR A 52 10.75 23.70 -40.04
C THR A 52 9.53 23.12 -40.75
N LEU A 53 8.38 23.81 -40.67
CA LEU A 53 7.07 23.34 -41.12
C LEU A 53 6.58 22.08 -40.39
N LEU A 54 7.09 21.83 -39.18
CA LEU A 54 6.79 20.66 -38.36
C LEU A 54 6.20 21.07 -37.01
N TYR A 55 5.41 20.17 -36.41
CA TYR A 55 4.95 20.32 -35.03
C TYR A 55 6.03 19.92 -34.04
N ASP A 56 6.13 20.67 -32.96
CA ASP A 56 7.06 20.39 -31.88
C ASP A 56 6.41 19.49 -30.83
N PHE A 57 6.61 18.18 -30.98
CA PHE A 57 6.03 17.18 -30.07
C PHE A 57 6.82 17.04 -28.77
N CYS A 58 8.15 17.23 -28.81
CA CYS A 58 9.04 16.91 -27.70
C CYS A 58 9.16 18.03 -26.66
N ASN A 59 8.69 19.23 -26.99
CA ASN A 59 8.62 20.35 -26.06
C ASN A 59 7.27 20.43 -25.34
N SER A 60 7.15 21.39 -24.42
CA SER A 60 5.93 21.59 -23.67
C SER A 60 4.74 21.88 -24.61
N PRO A 61 3.67 21.08 -24.55
CA PRO A 61 2.47 21.22 -25.38
C PRO A 61 1.70 22.52 -25.03
N LEU A 62 0.78 22.93 -25.92
CA LEU A 62 -0.14 24.05 -25.68
C LEU A 62 -1.07 23.75 -24.48
N THR A 63 -1.47 22.49 -24.34
CA THR A 63 -2.39 21.98 -23.31
C THR A 63 -1.80 20.74 -22.63
N PRO A 64 -0.86 20.89 -21.68
CA PRO A 64 -0.14 19.77 -21.06
C PRO A 64 -1.01 18.77 -20.29
N MET A 65 -2.26 19.12 -20.00
CA MET A 65 -3.22 18.19 -19.40
C MET A 65 -3.80 17.19 -20.41
N ASN A 66 -3.84 17.55 -21.70
CA ASN A 66 -4.51 16.79 -22.75
C ASN A 66 -3.54 15.98 -23.61
N ALA A 67 -2.31 16.44 -23.80
CA ALA A 67 -1.30 15.75 -24.58
C ALA A 67 0.07 16.01 -23.97
N LEU A 68 0.95 15.02 -23.94
CA LEU A 68 2.36 15.15 -23.56
C LEU A 68 3.14 14.03 -24.25
N VAL A 69 4.22 14.39 -24.94
CA VAL A 69 5.15 13.44 -25.57
C VAL A 69 6.53 13.69 -24.99
N ASN A 70 7.10 12.67 -24.36
CA ASN A 70 8.48 12.71 -23.88
C ASN A 70 9.37 12.01 -24.89
N CYS A 71 10.42 12.71 -25.32
CA CYS A 71 11.38 12.20 -26.29
C CYS A 71 12.75 11.98 -25.63
N ASP A 72 13.51 11.03 -26.16
CA ASP A 72 14.93 10.84 -25.88
C ASP A 72 15.68 10.80 -27.22
N ALA A 73 16.63 11.73 -27.38
CA ALA A 73 17.27 12.03 -28.65
C ALA A 73 16.25 12.23 -29.80
N GLN A 74 16.13 11.27 -30.72
CA GLN A 74 15.26 11.35 -31.90
C GLN A 74 14.02 10.45 -31.79
N ASN A 75 13.74 9.88 -30.61
CA ASN A 75 12.70 8.86 -30.44
C ASN A 75 11.66 9.25 -29.39
N VAL A 76 10.42 8.84 -29.60
CA VAL A 76 9.36 8.96 -28.60
C VAL A 76 9.49 7.84 -27.57
N VAL A 77 9.54 8.22 -26.29
CA VAL A 77 9.66 7.29 -25.16
C VAL A 77 8.35 7.16 -24.39
N ASN A 78 7.61 8.25 -24.21
CA ASN A 78 6.33 8.20 -23.50
C ASN A 78 5.28 9.08 -24.19
N ILE A 79 4.05 8.57 -24.24
CA ILE A 79 2.89 9.32 -24.73
C ILE A 79 1.84 9.34 -23.63
N ARG A 80 1.36 10.55 -23.29
CA ARG A 80 0.11 10.75 -22.57
C ARG A 80 -0.82 11.57 -23.46
N ALA A 81 -2.06 11.12 -23.63
CA ALA A 81 -3.03 11.86 -24.43
C ALA A 81 -4.48 11.66 -23.96
N THR A 82 -5.34 12.62 -24.24
CA THR A 82 -6.79 12.54 -24.08
C THR A 82 -7.41 12.38 -25.46
N GLN A 83 -8.08 11.26 -25.68
CA GLN A 83 -8.76 11.00 -26.93
C GLN A 83 -10.07 11.80 -26.99
N THR A 84 -10.15 12.75 -27.92
CA THR A 84 -11.34 13.57 -28.19
C THR A 84 -12.09 13.10 -29.44
N ASN A 85 -11.39 12.49 -30.40
CA ASN A 85 -11.97 11.96 -31.63
C ASN A 85 -12.62 10.57 -31.42
N LYS A 86 -13.55 10.21 -32.31
CA LYS A 86 -14.27 8.91 -32.25
C LYS A 86 -13.54 7.73 -32.91
N ASN A 87 -12.37 7.96 -33.51
CA ASN A 87 -11.63 6.93 -34.23
C ASN A 87 -11.13 5.82 -33.29
N LEU A 88 -11.13 4.57 -33.74
CA LEU A 88 -10.64 3.46 -32.92
C LEU A 88 -9.12 3.39 -32.96
N ILE A 89 -8.46 3.41 -31.81
CA ILE A 89 -7.03 3.16 -31.66
C ILE A 89 -6.77 1.66 -31.84
N SER A 90 -5.78 1.31 -32.66
CA SER A 90 -5.35 -0.07 -32.89
C SER A 90 -3.86 -0.24 -32.55
N PRO A 91 -3.40 -1.46 -32.25
CA PRO A 91 -1.98 -1.70 -31.93
C PRO A 91 -1.01 -1.30 -33.06
N SER A 92 -1.48 -1.39 -34.31
CA SER A 92 -0.74 -0.93 -35.50
C SER A 92 -0.38 0.56 -35.48
N ASP A 93 -1.15 1.39 -34.76
CA ASP A 93 -0.87 2.83 -34.65
C ASP A 93 0.44 3.11 -33.92
N PHE A 94 1.01 2.11 -33.23
CA PHE A 94 2.22 2.25 -32.44
C PHE A 94 3.43 1.54 -33.05
N GLN A 95 3.28 0.74 -34.11
CA GLN A 95 4.36 -0.10 -34.64
C GLN A 95 5.54 0.68 -35.20
N CYS A 96 5.35 1.94 -35.58
CA CYS A 96 6.41 2.80 -36.08
C CYS A 96 7.26 3.46 -34.98
N PHE A 97 6.87 3.34 -33.70
CA PHE A 97 7.70 3.79 -32.60
C PHE A 97 8.75 2.73 -32.25
N SER A 98 10.01 3.12 -32.32
CA SER A 98 11.15 2.26 -32.00
C SER A 98 11.36 2.12 -30.49
N SER A 99 11.12 3.20 -29.75
CA SER A 99 11.56 3.35 -28.35
C SER A 99 10.44 3.64 -27.35
N ILE A 100 9.17 3.58 -27.79
CA ILE A 100 8.03 3.85 -26.92
C ILE A 100 7.99 2.86 -25.76
N ASN A 101 7.96 3.36 -24.53
CA ASN A 101 7.98 2.59 -23.31
C ASN A 101 6.64 2.68 -22.58
N THR A 102 6.06 3.88 -22.50
CA THR A 102 4.79 4.12 -21.79
C THR A 102 3.74 4.76 -22.68
N LEU A 103 2.53 4.23 -22.62
CA LEU A 103 1.34 4.81 -23.24
C LEU A 103 0.27 5.08 -22.16
N ASN A 104 -0.24 6.30 -22.08
CA ASN A 104 -1.32 6.68 -21.18
C ASN A 104 -2.44 7.42 -21.94
N ILE A 105 -3.59 6.79 -22.15
CA ILE A 105 -4.70 7.38 -22.92
C ILE A 105 -5.94 7.54 -22.04
N ASP A 106 -6.41 8.77 -21.93
CA ASP A 106 -7.71 9.12 -21.34
C ASP A 106 -8.81 9.16 -22.42
N GLY A 107 -10.04 8.79 -22.07
CA GLY A 107 -11.20 8.76 -22.98
C GLY A 107 -11.08 7.72 -24.10
N PHE A 108 -10.31 6.65 -23.89
CA PHE A 108 -9.90 5.74 -24.94
C PHE A 108 -11.08 5.03 -25.65
N LYS A 109 -10.93 4.83 -26.97
CA LYS A 109 -11.76 3.97 -27.81
C LYS A 109 -10.83 3.12 -28.66
N VAL A 110 -10.81 1.81 -28.40
CA VAL A 110 -9.86 0.89 -29.02
C VAL A 110 -10.56 -0.10 -29.93
N SER A 111 -9.83 -0.63 -30.92
CA SER A 111 -10.28 -1.72 -31.75
C SER A 111 -10.46 -3.01 -30.94
N LYS A 112 -11.23 -3.98 -31.46
CA LYS A 112 -11.26 -5.34 -30.90
C LYS A 112 -9.84 -5.90 -30.82
N ASN A 113 -9.57 -6.74 -29.82
CA ASN A 113 -8.27 -7.40 -29.62
C ASN A 113 -7.10 -6.43 -29.44
N PHE A 114 -7.36 -5.18 -29.02
CA PHE A 114 -6.32 -4.17 -28.80
C PHE A 114 -5.19 -4.69 -27.89
N LEU A 115 -5.53 -5.26 -26.73
CA LEU A 115 -4.53 -5.69 -25.73
C LEU A 115 -3.68 -6.90 -26.16
N ILE A 116 -4.13 -7.68 -27.14
CA ILE A 116 -3.42 -8.86 -27.65
C ILE A 116 -2.77 -8.61 -29.02
N GLY A 117 -2.79 -7.37 -29.52
CA GLY A 117 -2.16 -7.04 -30.79
C GLY A 117 -0.65 -6.87 -30.68
N LEU A 118 -0.04 -6.65 -31.84
CA LEU A 118 1.40 -6.48 -32.00
C LEU A 118 1.81 -5.05 -31.66
N PHE A 119 2.26 -4.84 -30.42
CA PHE A 119 2.91 -3.61 -29.97
C PHE A 119 4.44 -3.66 -30.18
N PRO A 120 5.12 -2.51 -30.23
CA PRO A 120 6.59 -2.48 -30.17
C PRO A 120 7.12 -3.22 -28.94
N GLN A 121 8.24 -3.94 -29.10
CA GLN A 121 8.87 -4.68 -27.99
C GLN A 121 9.38 -3.76 -26.86
N SER A 122 9.62 -2.49 -27.19
CA SER A 122 10.00 -1.45 -26.25
C SER A 122 8.88 -1.08 -25.28
N LEU A 123 7.61 -1.30 -25.66
CA LEU A 123 6.46 -0.89 -24.86
C LEU A 123 6.35 -1.76 -23.60
N LYS A 124 6.49 -1.14 -22.42
CA LYS A 124 6.42 -1.84 -21.12
C LYS A 124 5.14 -1.54 -20.35
N SER A 125 4.52 -0.40 -20.60
CA SER A 125 3.38 0.05 -19.81
C SER A 125 2.26 0.67 -20.65
N ILE A 126 1.04 0.22 -20.42
CA ILE A 126 -0.19 0.83 -20.93
C ILE A 126 -1.11 1.21 -19.77
N SER A 127 -1.53 2.47 -19.75
CA SER A 127 -2.55 3.03 -18.86
C SER A 127 -3.71 3.56 -19.69
N LEU A 128 -4.93 3.07 -19.45
CA LEU A 128 -6.11 3.44 -20.23
C LEU A 128 -7.25 3.84 -19.31
N ILE A 129 -7.62 5.12 -19.34
CA ILE A 129 -8.51 5.74 -18.37
C ILE A 129 -9.77 6.25 -19.09
N ASN A 130 -10.91 6.15 -18.41
CA ASN A 130 -12.20 6.66 -18.85
C ASN A 130 -12.78 6.08 -20.16
N GLY A 131 -12.43 4.84 -20.53
CA GLY A 131 -13.00 4.13 -21.69
C GLY A 131 -13.98 3.02 -21.32
N ASN A 132 -14.29 2.14 -22.28
CA ASN A 132 -15.23 1.03 -22.12
C ASN A 132 -14.51 -0.31 -21.82
N SER A 133 -15.17 -1.19 -21.07
CA SER A 133 -14.73 -2.55 -20.75
C SER A 133 -14.61 -3.49 -21.94
N SER A 134 -15.09 -3.10 -23.13
CA SER A 134 -14.88 -3.85 -24.38
C SER A 134 -13.41 -4.01 -24.76
N ILE A 135 -12.49 -3.28 -24.12
CA ILE A 135 -11.06 -3.53 -24.24
C ILE A 135 -10.64 -4.95 -23.82
N PHE A 136 -11.40 -5.55 -22.91
CA PHE A 136 -11.21 -6.94 -22.47
C PHE A 136 -12.08 -7.93 -23.25
N ASP A 137 -12.79 -7.50 -24.30
CA ASP A 137 -13.38 -8.40 -25.30
C ASP A 137 -12.26 -8.93 -26.20
N VAL A 138 -11.36 -9.69 -25.57
CA VAL A 138 -10.27 -10.40 -26.21
C VAL A 138 -10.79 -11.78 -26.58
N ASP A 139 -10.52 -12.20 -27.80
CA ASP A 139 -10.77 -13.59 -28.14
C ASP A 139 -9.95 -14.49 -27.18
N ILE A 140 -10.61 -15.41 -26.48
CA ILE A 140 -9.95 -16.35 -25.58
C ILE A 140 -9.44 -17.53 -26.41
N GLY A 141 -8.27 -18.08 -26.05
CA GLY A 141 -7.71 -19.26 -26.69
C GLY A 141 -6.20 -19.37 -26.52
N VAL A 142 -5.66 -20.54 -26.89
CA VAL A 142 -4.22 -20.82 -26.84
C VAL A 142 -3.45 -19.75 -27.62
N GLY A 143 -2.44 -19.14 -26.99
CA GLY A 143 -1.57 -18.13 -27.59
C GLY A 143 -2.10 -16.69 -27.57
N LYS A 144 -3.31 -16.44 -27.08
CA LYS A 144 -3.88 -15.08 -26.98
C LYS A 144 -3.64 -14.47 -25.61
N SER A 145 -2.37 -14.13 -25.35
CA SER A 145 -1.95 -13.47 -24.11
C SER A 145 -1.60 -12.00 -24.35
N ILE A 146 -1.90 -11.16 -23.36
CA ILE A 146 -1.46 -9.77 -23.33
C ILE A 146 0.06 -9.78 -23.13
N THR A 147 0.79 -9.07 -23.99
CA THR A 147 2.27 -9.05 -23.99
C THR A 147 2.86 -7.90 -23.17
N ILE A 148 2.03 -6.97 -22.72
CA ILE A 148 2.45 -5.76 -22.00
C ILE A 148 2.67 -6.08 -20.51
N PRO A 149 3.88 -5.86 -19.95
CA PRO A 149 4.17 -6.17 -18.55
C PRO A 149 3.35 -5.36 -17.52
N VAL A 150 3.05 -4.10 -17.81
CA VAL A 150 2.29 -3.22 -16.92
C VAL A 150 1.00 -2.77 -17.60
N LEU A 151 -0.14 -3.19 -17.07
CA LEU A 151 -1.46 -2.84 -17.59
C LEU A 151 -2.29 -2.19 -16.48
N SER A 152 -2.69 -0.95 -16.68
CA SER A 152 -3.59 -0.22 -15.78
C SER A 152 -4.80 0.28 -16.56
N THR A 153 -6.00 0.03 -16.06
CA THR A 153 -7.24 0.40 -16.74
C THR A 153 -8.28 0.96 -15.77
N LYS A 154 -9.00 1.99 -16.21
CA LYS A 154 -10.18 2.53 -15.53
C LYS A 154 -11.33 2.61 -16.50
N VAL A 155 -12.36 1.76 -16.33
CA VAL A 155 -13.38 1.54 -17.36
C VAL A 155 -14.82 1.73 -16.88
N TYR A 156 -15.70 2.12 -17.80
CA TYR A 156 -17.14 1.88 -17.68
C TYR A 156 -17.45 0.45 -18.12
N LEU A 157 -18.34 -0.24 -17.41
CA LEU A 157 -18.80 -1.56 -17.85
C LEU A 157 -19.96 -1.40 -18.84
N SER A 158 -19.78 -1.79 -20.10
CA SER A 158 -20.89 -1.91 -21.07
C SER A 158 -21.65 -3.23 -21.00
N GLY A 159 -21.14 -4.18 -20.21
CA GLY A 159 -21.70 -5.52 -20.02
C GLY A 159 -20.94 -6.29 -18.94
N PRO A 160 -21.33 -7.56 -18.66
CA PRO A 160 -20.55 -8.43 -17.79
C PRO A 160 -19.12 -8.58 -18.31
N LEU A 161 -18.15 -8.54 -17.41
CA LEU A 161 -16.73 -8.61 -17.72
C LEU A 161 -16.13 -9.86 -17.08
N ASN A 162 -15.65 -10.78 -17.91
CA ASN A 162 -14.92 -11.97 -17.47
C ASN A 162 -13.47 -11.83 -17.93
N ILE A 163 -12.53 -11.85 -16.98
CA ILE A 163 -11.09 -11.76 -17.25
C ILE A 163 -10.46 -13.09 -16.89
N TYR A 164 -9.78 -13.70 -17.85
CA TYR A 164 -9.12 -15.00 -17.70
C TYR A 164 -7.64 -14.77 -17.37
N PHE A 165 -7.13 -15.48 -16.38
CA PHE A 165 -5.71 -15.35 -15.98
C PHE A 165 -4.75 -15.82 -17.09
N SER A 166 -5.17 -16.76 -17.95
CA SER A 166 -4.39 -17.15 -19.15
C SER A 166 -4.15 -15.99 -20.12
N SER A 167 -5.04 -15.01 -20.18
CA SER A 167 -4.85 -13.78 -20.98
C SER A 167 -3.81 -12.84 -20.37
N LEU A 168 -3.42 -13.04 -19.09
CA LEU A 168 -2.54 -12.17 -18.33
C LEU A 168 -1.14 -12.78 -18.07
N LEU A 169 -0.76 -13.87 -18.75
CA LEU A 169 0.48 -14.62 -18.46
C LEU A 169 1.76 -13.77 -18.47
N ASN A 170 1.84 -12.71 -19.30
CA ASN A 170 3.02 -11.84 -19.36
C ASN A 170 2.86 -10.53 -18.56
N VAL A 171 1.71 -10.30 -17.93
CA VAL A 171 1.45 -9.09 -17.15
C VAL A 171 2.04 -9.28 -15.74
N LYS A 172 2.97 -8.40 -15.36
CA LYS A 172 3.57 -8.37 -14.01
C LYS A 172 2.83 -7.45 -13.06
N LYS A 173 2.32 -6.33 -13.57
CA LYS A 173 1.55 -5.35 -12.80
C LYS A 173 0.21 -5.12 -13.48
N PHE A 174 -0.87 -5.50 -12.82
CA PHE A 174 -2.22 -5.37 -13.32
C PHE A 174 -3.05 -4.46 -12.41
N SER A 175 -3.80 -3.53 -13.01
CA SER A 175 -4.80 -2.73 -12.30
C SER A 175 -6.06 -2.58 -13.14
N LEU A 176 -7.21 -2.93 -12.56
CA LEU A 176 -8.53 -2.66 -13.13
C LEU A 176 -9.42 -1.98 -12.10
N ILE A 177 -9.76 -0.73 -12.41
CA ILE A 177 -10.69 0.11 -11.65
C ILE A 177 -11.97 0.29 -12.46
N THR A 178 -13.12 0.22 -11.80
CA THR A 178 -14.39 0.67 -12.38
C THR A 178 -14.62 2.14 -12.05
N GLN A 179 -15.20 2.89 -12.99
CA GLN A 179 -15.48 4.32 -12.79
C GLN A 179 -16.55 4.62 -11.75
N THR A 180 -17.40 3.64 -11.44
CA THR A 180 -18.40 3.72 -10.37
C THR A 180 -18.15 2.61 -9.35
N LEU A 181 -18.41 2.89 -8.08
CA LEU A 181 -18.36 1.91 -7.00
C LEU A 181 -19.59 1.00 -6.97
N ASN A 182 -20.63 1.33 -7.74
CA ASN A 182 -21.84 0.51 -7.92
C ASN A 182 -22.10 0.25 -9.42
N PRO A 183 -21.25 -0.53 -10.09
CA PRO A 183 -21.45 -0.84 -11.49
C PRO A 183 -22.68 -1.73 -11.69
N LYS A 184 -23.40 -1.51 -12.79
CA LYS A 184 -24.58 -2.32 -13.17
C LYS A 184 -24.23 -3.78 -13.49
N TYR A 185 -23.01 -4.03 -13.96
CA TYR A 185 -22.58 -5.34 -14.45
C TYR A 185 -21.49 -5.93 -13.55
N LYS A 186 -21.40 -7.27 -13.56
CA LYS A 186 -20.41 -8.01 -12.78
C LYS A 186 -19.04 -7.99 -13.44
N ILE A 187 -18.01 -8.06 -12.61
CA ILE A 187 -16.60 -8.26 -12.99
C ILE A 187 -16.16 -9.54 -12.30
N ASN A 188 -15.73 -10.52 -13.09
CA ASN A 188 -15.25 -11.81 -12.62
C ASN A 188 -13.83 -12.05 -13.13
N TYR A 189 -12.97 -12.58 -12.25
CA TYR A 189 -11.66 -13.09 -12.62
C TYR A 189 -11.70 -14.61 -12.57
N ILE A 190 -11.40 -15.24 -13.69
CA ILE A 190 -11.51 -16.69 -13.88
C ILE A 190 -10.10 -17.24 -13.93
N ASN A 191 -9.75 -18.05 -12.93
CA ASN A 191 -8.51 -18.78 -12.92
C ASN A 191 -8.68 -20.07 -13.75
N ASP A 192 -8.21 -20.00 -14.99
CA ASP A 192 -8.21 -21.05 -15.99
C ASP A 192 -6.83 -21.70 -16.18
N LEU A 193 -5.89 -21.44 -15.26
CA LEU A 193 -4.54 -21.98 -15.29
C LEU A 193 -4.52 -23.41 -14.72
N LEU A 194 -4.22 -24.41 -15.55
CA LEU A 194 -4.17 -25.82 -15.14
C LEU A 194 -2.83 -26.20 -14.49
N GLU A 195 -1.72 -25.88 -15.15
CA GLU A 195 -0.35 -26.26 -14.73
C GLU A 195 0.66 -25.12 -14.87
N THR A 196 0.41 -24.15 -15.74
CA THR A 196 1.34 -23.04 -15.97
C THR A 196 1.27 -22.04 -14.84
N SER A 197 2.35 -21.93 -14.08
CA SER A 197 2.47 -20.86 -13.08
C SER A 197 2.68 -19.52 -13.75
N THR A 198 1.90 -18.52 -13.39
CA THR A 198 2.22 -17.11 -13.68
C THR A 198 2.65 -16.41 -12.40
N SER A 199 3.40 -15.31 -12.55
CA SER A 199 3.79 -14.47 -11.43
C SER A 199 3.41 -13.01 -11.64
N PHE A 200 2.73 -12.44 -10.64
CA PHE A 200 2.38 -11.04 -10.55
C PHE A 200 3.16 -10.39 -9.41
N GLU A 201 3.79 -9.25 -9.69
CA GLU A 201 4.33 -8.36 -8.67
C GLU A 201 3.17 -7.60 -7.99
N TYR A 202 2.20 -7.15 -8.79
CA TYR A 202 1.08 -6.35 -8.30
C TYR A 202 -0.20 -6.67 -9.06
N PHE A 203 -1.28 -6.95 -8.33
CA PHE A 203 -2.61 -7.19 -8.91
C PHE A 203 -3.67 -6.42 -8.14
N PHE A 204 -4.16 -5.34 -8.72
CA PHE A 204 -5.22 -4.52 -8.15
C PHE A 204 -6.51 -4.67 -8.95
N ALA A 205 -7.60 -5.07 -8.29
CA ALA A 205 -8.81 -5.45 -8.99
C ALA A 205 -10.07 -5.12 -8.22
N TYR A 206 -11.01 -4.48 -8.88
CA TYR A 206 -12.41 -4.44 -8.44
C TYR A 206 -13.13 -5.71 -8.89
N THR A 207 -13.87 -6.36 -8.00
CA THR A 207 -14.48 -7.67 -8.30
C THR A 207 -15.84 -7.87 -7.62
N HIS A 208 -16.70 -8.70 -8.22
CA HIS A 208 -17.89 -9.28 -7.57
C HIS A 208 -17.66 -10.74 -7.13
N PHE A 209 -16.47 -11.27 -7.35
CA PHE A 209 -16.13 -12.66 -7.08
C PHE A 209 -14.66 -12.75 -6.66
N ILE A 210 -14.38 -13.41 -5.54
CA ILE A 210 -13.00 -13.67 -5.10
C ILE A 210 -12.46 -14.84 -5.94
N PRO A 211 -11.45 -14.60 -6.81
CA PRO A 211 -10.92 -15.64 -7.66
C PRO A 211 -10.09 -16.65 -6.88
N SER A 212 -10.00 -17.88 -7.38
CA SER A 212 -8.98 -18.84 -6.97
C SER A 212 -7.59 -18.36 -7.41
N MET A 213 -6.58 -18.58 -6.56
CA MET A 213 -5.17 -18.26 -6.81
C MET A 213 -4.29 -19.51 -6.97
N ASN A 214 -4.89 -20.68 -7.24
CA ASN A 214 -4.13 -21.86 -7.63
C ASN A 214 -3.21 -21.54 -8.81
N ASN A 215 -1.97 -22.03 -8.78
CA ASN A 215 -0.99 -21.83 -9.86
C ASN A 215 -0.61 -20.35 -10.12
N ILE A 216 -0.91 -19.43 -9.20
CA ILE A 216 -0.53 -18.02 -9.33
C ILE A 216 0.41 -17.64 -8.19
N LEU A 217 1.64 -17.25 -8.53
CA LEU A 217 2.56 -16.60 -7.60
C LEU A 217 2.23 -15.10 -7.56
N MET A 218 2.00 -14.56 -6.38
CA MET A 218 1.52 -13.19 -6.23
C MET A 218 2.27 -12.49 -5.10
N GLU A 219 2.97 -11.41 -5.41
CA GLU A 219 3.64 -10.61 -4.38
C GLU A 219 2.64 -9.71 -3.65
N LEU A 220 1.87 -8.89 -4.37
CA LEU A 220 0.82 -8.04 -3.78
C LEU A 220 -0.50 -8.14 -4.55
N LEU A 221 -1.53 -8.66 -3.89
CA LEU A 221 -2.91 -8.70 -4.35
C LEU A 221 -3.75 -7.67 -3.61
N GLN A 222 -4.50 -6.85 -4.32
CA GLN A 222 -5.47 -5.94 -3.73
C GLN A 222 -6.83 -6.09 -4.42
N LEU A 223 -7.83 -6.54 -3.68
CA LEU A 223 -9.19 -6.73 -4.17
C LEU A 223 -10.12 -5.68 -3.54
N THR A 224 -10.87 -4.96 -4.38
CA THR A 224 -12.01 -4.16 -3.92
C THR A 224 -13.31 -4.89 -4.26
N LEU A 225 -14.03 -5.33 -3.23
CA LEU A 225 -15.33 -5.97 -3.34
C LEU A 225 -16.39 -4.96 -3.76
N LEU A 226 -17.13 -5.30 -4.81
CA LEU A 226 -18.23 -4.51 -5.34
C LEU A 226 -19.59 -4.93 -4.73
N PRO A 227 -20.63 -4.08 -4.80
CA PRO A 227 -21.96 -4.41 -4.27
C PRO A 227 -22.49 -5.69 -4.91
N GLY A 228 -23.01 -6.62 -4.10
CA GLY A 228 -23.48 -7.91 -4.61
C GLY A 228 -22.35 -8.91 -4.93
N THR A 229 -21.17 -8.74 -4.32
CA THR A 229 -20.12 -9.76 -4.31
C THR A 229 -20.69 -11.09 -3.78
N ASP A 230 -20.35 -12.19 -4.46
CA ASP A 230 -20.78 -13.53 -4.08
C ASP A 230 -20.04 -14.01 -2.81
N SER A 231 -20.78 -14.16 -1.70
CA SER A 231 -20.22 -14.63 -0.43
C SER A 231 -19.67 -16.05 -0.51
N ASN A 232 -20.15 -16.90 -1.43
CA ASN A 232 -19.62 -18.25 -1.59
C ASN A 232 -18.20 -18.25 -2.17
N SER A 233 -17.82 -17.20 -2.90
CA SER A 233 -16.48 -17.04 -3.46
C SER A 233 -15.39 -16.89 -2.39
N PHE A 234 -15.75 -16.57 -1.14
CA PHE A 234 -14.80 -16.45 -0.02
C PHE A 234 -14.10 -17.78 0.28
N SER A 235 -14.69 -18.91 -0.10
CA SER A 235 -14.02 -20.22 -0.02
C SER A 235 -12.72 -20.29 -0.83
N ALA A 236 -12.56 -19.45 -1.86
CA ALA A 236 -11.38 -19.40 -2.71
C ALA A 236 -10.12 -18.93 -1.96
N PHE A 237 -10.23 -18.26 -0.79
CA PHE A 237 -9.05 -17.91 0.01
C PHE A 237 -8.22 -19.11 0.45
N SER A 238 -8.82 -20.31 0.49
CA SER A 238 -8.09 -21.57 0.70
C SER A 238 -6.97 -21.83 -0.33
N THR A 239 -7.01 -21.16 -1.48
CA THR A 239 -6.06 -21.30 -2.59
C THR A 239 -4.93 -20.24 -2.57
N TYR A 240 -4.89 -19.36 -1.57
CA TYR A 240 -4.00 -18.19 -1.56
C TYR A 240 -2.62 -18.50 -0.96
N ALA A 241 -2.22 -19.79 -0.94
CA ALA A 241 -0.94 -20.25 -0.41
C ALA A 241 0.29 -19.60 -1.09
N ASN A 242 0.10 -19.04 -2.28
CA ASN A 242 1.15 -18.41 -3.08
C ASN A 242 1.04 -16.87 -3.13
N VAL A 243 0.18 -16.27 -2.30
CA VAL A 243 0.01 -14.82 -2.19
C VAL A 243 0.81 -14.31 -0.99
N THR A 244 1.82 -13.47 -1.23
CA THR A 244 2.74 -12.96 -0.21
C THR A 244 2.11 -11.84 0.61
N SER A 245 1.48 -10.89 -0.09
CA SER A 245 0.76 -9.77 0.48
C SER A 245 -0.62 -9.65 -0.16
N PHE A 246 -1.65 -9.49 0.66
CA PHE A 246 -3.04 -9.44 0.24
C PHE A 246 -3.75 -8.29 0.94
N SER A 247 -4.54 -7.55 0.18
CA SER A 247 -5.45 -6.55 0.68
C SER A 247 -6.84 -6.76 0.11
N LEU A 248 -7.84 -6.68 0.97
CA LEU A 248 -9.25 -6.74 0.62
C LEU A 248 -9.89 -5.45 1.10
N THR A 249 -10.70 -4.77 0.31
CA THR A 249 -11.46 -3.58 0.70
C THR A 249 -12.89 -3.69 0.17
N SER A 250 -13.87 -3.04 0.80
CA SER A 250 -15.22 -2.93 0.25
C SER A 250 -15.43 -1.59 -0.46
N SER A 251 -16.15 -1.57 -1.59
CA SER A 251 -16.51 -0.33 -2.29
C SER A 251 -17.69 0.41 -1.65
N ASN A 252 -18.40 -0.24 -0.73
CA ASN A 252 -19.59 0.30 -0.06
C ASN A 252 -19.65 -0.15 1.41
N SER A 253 -20.70 0.24 2.13
CA SER A 253 -20.93 -0.17 3.51
C SER A 253 -21.60 -1.54 3.67
N VAL A 254 -21.56 -2.42 2.66
CA VAL A 254 -22.10 -3.77 2.80
C VAL A 254 -21.20 -4.57 3.75
N VAL A 255 -21.85 -5.31 4.64
CA VAL A 255 -21.20 -6.22 5.56
C VAL A 255 -21.02 -7.55 4.84
N TYR A 256 -19.76 -7.91 4.58
CA TYR A 256 -19.41 -9.23 4.07
C TYR A 256 -19.10 -10.17 5.23
N PRO A 257 -19.24 -11.50 5.10
CA PRO A 257 -18.76 -12.41 6.12
C PRO A 257 -17.22 -12.36 6.21
N PHE A 258 -16.68 -12.54 7.41
CA PHE A 258 -15.25 -12.73 7.54
C PHE A 258 -14.82 -14.02 6.83
N PRO A 259 -13.77 -14.01 5.99
CA PRO A 259 -13.32 -15.22 5.34
C PRO A 259 -12.72 -16.20 6.36
N VAL A 260 -13.48 -17.22 6.75
CA VAL A 260 -12.98 -18.28 7.65
C VAL A 260 -11.76 -19.00 7.04
N ALA A 261 -11.63 -19.01 5.72
CA ALA A 261 -10.54 -19.65 4.98
C ALA A 261 -9.18 -18.92 5.05
N LEU A 262 -9.03 -17.84 5.85
CA LEU A 262 -7.74 -17.14 6.01
C LEU A 262 -6.64 -17.97 6.66
N ALA A 263 -6.99 -19.06 7.35
CA ALA A 263 -6.02 -19.97 7.96
C ALA A 263 -5.02 -20.56 6.94
N SER A 264 -5.31 -20.50 5.64
CA SER A 264 -4.50 -21.08 4.56
C SER A 264 -3.54 -20.10 3.88
N ILE A 265 -3.56 -18.79 4.20
CA ILE A 265 -2.71 -17.79 3.52
C ILE A 265 -1.39 -17.62 4.29
N PRO A 266 -0.19 -17.72 3.68
CA PRO A 266 1.07 -17.34 4.30
C PRO A 266 1.25 -15.81 4.29
N ILE A 267 1.50 -15.20 5.46
CA ILE A 267 1.02 -13.83 5.74
C ILE A 267 2.10 -12.74 5.78
N ARG A 268 1.93 -11.73 4.91
CA ARG A 268 2.21 -10.29 5.13
C ARG A 268 1.02 -9.44 4.59
N ASN A 269 -0.19 -9.67 5.10
CA ASN A 269 -1.45 -9.22 4.47
C ASN A 269 -2.20 -8.16 5.27
N ILE A 270 -2.75 -7.14 4.57
CA ILE A 270 -3.58 -6.03 5.07
C ILE A 270 -5.07 -6.29 4.76
N PHE A 271 -5.83 -6.93 5.65
CA PHE A 271 -7.28 -7.11 5.38
C PHE A 271 -8.09 -5.88 5.81
N ASN A 272 -8.99 -5.41 4.95
CA ASN A 272 -10.18 -4.61 5.25
C ASN A 272 -11.43 -5.52 4.98
N VAL A 273 -12.13 -5.88 6.05
CA VAL A 273 -13.24 -6.84 6.11
C VAL A 273 -14.30 -6.25 7.03
N ASN A 274 -15.55 -6.67 6.87
CA ASN A 274 -16.63 -6.40 7.82
C ASN A 274 -17.07 -7.70 8.50
N GLY A 275 -17.58 -7.66 9.74
CA GLY A 275 -18.12 -8.84 10.45
C GLY A 275 -17.28 -9.33 11.64
N GLU A 276 -17.69 -10.46 12.24
CA GLU A 276 -16.99 -11.07 13.37
C GLU A 276 -15.62 -11.62 12.92
N PHE A 277 -14.54 -11.14 13.53
CA PHE A 277 -13.19 -11.62 13.28
C PHE A 277 -12.94 -12.91 14.10
N PRO A 278 -12.79 -14.10 13.48
CA PRO A 278 -12.43 -15.32 14.17
C PRO A 278 -10.93 -15.29 14.48
N PHE A 279 -10.54 -14.64 15.57
CA PHE A 279 -9.14 -14.63 16.02
C PHE A 279 -8.57 -16.04 16.19
N SER A 280 -9.41 -17.02 16.51
CA SER A 280 -9.07 -18.45 16.57
C SER A 280 -8.68 -19.06 15.22
N ALA A 281 -9.01 -18.42 14.10
CA ALA A 281 -8.66 -18.88 12.76
C ALA A 281 -7.27 -18.41 12.30
N LEU A 282 -6.58 -17.57 13.08
CA LEU A 282 -5.22 -17.15 12.75
C LEU A 282 -4.26 -18.34 12.87
N PRO A 283 -3.44 -18.64 11.84
CA PRO A 283 -2.47 -19.74 11.91
C PRO A 283 -1.50 -19.58 13.07
N SER A 284 -1.17 -20.68 13.77
CA SER A 284 -0.13 -20.68 14.80
C SER A 284 1.29 -20.46 14.24
N THR A 285 1.46 -20.62 12.93
CA THR A 285 2.75 -20.45 12.22
C THR A 285 3.12 -18.99 11.95
N LEU A 286 2.23 -18.04 12.24
CA LEU A 286 2.47 -16.63 11.95
C LEU A 286 3.70 -16.10 12.68
N THR A 287 4.54 -15.33 12.00
CA THR A 287 5.64 -14.56 12.63
C THR A 287 5.37 -13.06 12.63
N PHE A 288 4.60 -12.59 11.64
CA PHE A 288 4.27 -11.19 11.42
C PHE A 288 2.87 -11.09 10.81
N PHE A 289 2.02 -10.18 11.30
CA PHE A 289 0.64 -10.02 10.86
C PHE A 289 0.18 -8.57 11.04
N ILE A 290 -0.26 -7.90 9.97
CA ILE A 290 -0.82 -6.54 10.08
C ILE A 290 -2.20 -6.46 9.46
N LEU A 291 -3.22 -6.27 10.27
CA LEU A 291 -4.61 -6.21 9.84
C LEU A 291 -5.14 -4.77 9.89
N TYR A 292 -5.59 -4.20 8.76
CA TYR A 292 -6.21 -2.86 8.73
C TYR A 292 -7.70 -2.91 8.42
N LEU A 293 -8.51 -3.10 9.45
CA LEU A 293 -9.98 -3.07 9.37
C LEU A 293 -10.57 -1.70 9.77
N ARG A 294 -9.85 -0.59 9.65
CA ARG A 294 -10.35 0.74 10.05
C ARG A 294 -11.54 1.24 9.20
N ASN A 295 -12.51 1.93 9.81
CA ASN A 295 -13.62 2.64 9.16
C ASN A 295 -14.49 1.76 8.24
N ASN A 296 -14.86 0.57 8.72
CA ASN A 296 -15.66 -0.37 7.91
C ASN A 296 -17.11 -0.52 8.37
N LYS A 297 -17.45 0.01 9.56
CA LYS A 297 -18.72 -0.25 10.25
C LYS A 297 -18.87 -1.72 10.68
N MET A 298 -17.76 -2.39 10.99
CA MET A 298 -17.78 -3.78 11.44
C MET A 298 -18.54 -3.90 12.76
N GLY A 299 -19.59 -4.71 12.82
CA GLY A 299 -20.16 -5.18 14.09
C GLY A 299 -19.54 -6.48 14.54
N GLY A 300 -19.92 -6.95 15.74
CA GLY A 300 -19.48 -8.24 16.29
C GLY A 300 -18.95 -8.11 17.71
N ILE A 301 -18.61 -9.25 18.32
CA ILE A 301 -18.00 -9.31 19.65
C ILE A 301 -16.49 -9.57 19.46
N ILE A 302 -15.66 -8.67 19.98
CA ILE A 302 -14.21 -8.88 20.08
C ILE A 302 -13.94 -9.95 21.15
N PRO A 303 -12.95 -10.85 20.99
CA PRO A 303 -12.67 -11.83 22.01
C PRO A 303 -12.09 -11.16 23.25
N THR A 304 -12.53 -11.64 24.42
CA THR A 304 -12.02 -11.16 25.70
C THR A 304 -10.52 -11.34 25.81
N SER A 305 -10.00 -12.50 25.43
CA SER A 305 -8.58 -12.80 25.44
C SER A 305 -8.00 -12.87 24.02
N PHE A 306 -6.80 -12.33 23.86
CA PHE A 306 -5.99 -12.49 22.68
C PHE A 306 -5.30 -13.88 22.71
N PRO A 307 -5.29 -14.63 21.59
CA PRO A 307 -4.74 -15.99 21.59
C PRO A 307 -3.26 -16.04 22.00
N SER A 308 -2.93 -16.84 23.01
CA SER A 308 -1.58 -16.90 23.58
C SER A 308 -0.51 -17.46 22.63
N ASN A 309 -0.91 -18.28 21.66
CA ASN A 309 -0.02 -18.77 20.60
C ASN A 309 0.50 -17.66 19.68
N LEU A 310 -0.01 -16.43 19.82
CA LEU A 310 0.33 -15.27 19.01
C LEU A 310 1.19 -14.22 19.74
N PHE A 311 1.45 -14.34 21.04
CA PHE A 311 2.18 -13.32 21.82
C PHE A 311 3.64 -13.09 21.41
N SER A 312 4.28 -14.08 20.77
CA SER A 312 5.68 -13.98 20.32
C SER A 312 5.82 -13.36 18.93
N LYS A 313 4.73 -12.85 18.36
CA LYS A 313 4.62 -12.51 16.94
C LYS A 313 4.40 -11.01 16.77
N ASP A 314 4.95 -10.44 15.71
CA ASP A 314 4.76 -9.03 15.37
C ASP A 314 3.36 -8.83 14.79
N ILE A 315 2.37 -8.62 15.68
CA ILE A 315 0.96 -8.47 15.31
C ILE A 315 0.51 -7.03 15.52
N SER A 316 0.00 -6.42 14.45
CA SER A 316 -0.65 -5.12 14.46
C SER A 316 -2.11 -5.23 14.00
N LEU A 317 -3.06 -4.78 14.82
CA LEU A 317 -4.50 -4.82 14.52
C LEU A 317 -5.12 -3.41 14.53
N TYR A 318 -5.38 -2.84 13.36
CA TYR A 318 -6.01 -1.54 13.22
C TYR A 318 -7.51 -1.70 12.95
N LEU A 319 -8.31 -1.70 14.02
CA LEU A 319 -9.75 -1.95 14.06
C LEU A 319 -10.58 -0.68 14.33
N SER A 320 -9.99 0.51 14.20
CA SER A 320 -10.65 1.77 14.56
C SER A 320 -11.90 2.09 13.73
N ASP A 321 -12.78 2.93 14.25
CA ASP A 321 -13.95 3.47 13.53
C ASP A 321 -14.93 2.38 13.05
N ASN A 322 -15.30 1.49 13.96
CA ASN A 322 -16.22 0.38 13.71
C ASN A 322 -17.36 0.35 14.75
N LEU A 323 -18.11 -0.76 14.79
CA LEU A 323 -19.21 -1.02 15.72
C LEU A 323 -18.92 -2.26 16.59
N LEU A 324 -17.64 -2.58 16.82
CA LEU A 324 -17.25 -3.75 17.61
C LEU A 324 -17.70 -3.59 19.05
N THR A 325 -18.19 -4.66 19.64
CA THR A 325 -18.64 -4.77 21.03
C THR A 325 -17.80 -5.82 21.77
N GLY A 326 -18.06 -6.05 23.05
CA GLY A 326 -17.36 -7.03 23.87
C GLY A 326 -16.51 -6.38 24.95
N GLN A 327 -15.53 -7.14 25.44
CA GLN A 327 -14.58 -6.73 26.47
C GLN A 327 -13.19 -7.24 26.04
N ILE A 328 -12.14 -6.70 26.65
CA ILE A 328 -10.76 -7.16 26.44
C ILE A 328 -10.08 -7.31 27.80
N ASP A 329 -9.12 -8.22 27.92
CA ASP A 329 -8.31 -8.44 29.11
C ASP A 329 -6.82 -8.12 28.90
N GLU A 330 -5.98 -8.39 29.90
CA GLU A 330 -4.54 -8.10 29.89
C GLU A 330 -3.76 -8.77 28.75
N THR A 331 -4.29 -9.84 28.15
CA THR A 331 -3.61 -10.51 27.04
C THR A 331 -3.54 -9.65 25.77
N TRP A 332 -4.38 -8.61 25.67
CA TRP A 332 -4.29 -7.63 24.58
C TRP A 332 -3.07 -6.71 24.72
N CYS A 333 -2.50 -6.57 25.91
CA CYS A 333 -1.39 -5.66 26.16
C CYS A 333 -0.09 -6.03 25.44
N SER A 334 0.03 -7.25 24.92
CA SER A 334 1.26 -7.77 24.30
C SER A 334 1.31 -7.57 22.77
N ILE A 335 0.31 -6.92 22.17
CA ILE A 335 0.23 -6.69 20.70
C ILE A 335 0.07 -5.21 20.34
N ASP A 336 0.33 -4.86 19.07
CA ASP A 336 0.05 -3.53 18.54
C ASP A 336 -1.40 -3.51 18.05
N PHE A 337 -2.18 -2.53 18.47
CA PHE A 337 -3.56 -2.43 18.02
C PHE A 337 -4.11 -1.01 18.18
N ASP A 338 -5.18 -0.77 17.42
CA ASP A 338 -5.99 0.43 17.48
C ASP A 338 -7.45 0.02 17.40
N ILE A 339 -8.17 0.16 18.51
CA ILE A 339 -9.59 -0.16 18.62
C ILE A 339 -10.42 1.10 18.85
N SER A 340 -9.88 2.28 18.55
CA SER A 340 -10.57 3.56 18.80
C SER A 340 -11.90 3.66 18.04
N ASN A 341 -12.83 4.46 18.56
CA ASN A 341 -14.15 4.70 17.98
C ASN A 341 -14.94 3.40 17.70
N ASN A 342 -15.08 2.57 18.73
CA ASN A 342 -15.90 1.35 18.72
C ASN A 342 -16.93 1.37 19.87
N LEU A 343 -17.60 0.24 20.15
CA LEU A 343 -18.57 0.07 21.23
C LEU A 343 -18.08 -0.94 22.30
N ILE A 344 -16.77 -1.17 22.39
CA ILE A 344 -16.16 -2.12 23.35
C ILE A 344 -16.32 -1.55 24.76
N GLY A 345 -16.72 -2.37 25.72
CA GLY A 345 -17.00 -1.95 27.09
C GLY A 345 -16.30 -2.79 28.15
N GLY A 346 -16.80 -2.71 29.38
CA GLY A 346 -16.20 -3.40 30.53
C GLY A 346 -15.03 -2.62 31.13
N GLN A 347 -14.13 -3.34 31.80
CA GLN A 347 -12.91 -2.77 32.36
C GLN A 347 -11.80 -2.81 31.30
N ALA A 348 -11.17 -1.68 31.04
CA ALA A 348 -9.94 -1.65 30.26
C ALA A 348 -8.79 -2.34 31.04
N PRO A 349 -7.87 -3.03 30.36
CA PRO A 349 -6.70 -3.65 30.98
C PRO A 349 -5.82 -2.63 31.70
N SER A 350 -5.09 -3.06 32.74
CA SER A 350 -4.24 -2.18 33.55
C SER A 350 -3.16 -1.48 32.74
N CYS A 351 -2.63 -2.12 31.69
CA CYS A 351 -1.67 -1.52 30.77
C CYS A 351 -2.21 -0.26 30.08
N VAL A 352 -3.52 -0.24 29.81
CA VAL A 352 -4.25 0.89 29.22
C VAL A 352 -4.50 1.93 30.28
N VAL A 353 -5.07 1.55 31.42
CA VAL A 353 -5.41 2.47 32.52
C VAL A 353 -4.19 3.23 33.00
N CYS A 354 -3.06 2.54 33.20
CA CYS A 354 -1.79 3.13 33.65
C CYS A 354 -1.21 4.16 32.67
N ASN A 355 -1.49 4.01 31.38
CA ASN A 355 -0.90 4.84 30.32
C ASN A 355 -1.94 5.69 29.57
N TYR A 356 -3.17 5.75 30.04
CA TYR A 356 -4.27 6.37 29.28
C TYR A 356 -4.11 7.88 29.08
N LEU A 357 -3.44 8.58 30.01
CA LEU A 357 -3.17 10.01 29.87
C LEU A 357 -2.09 10.33 28.81
N GLN A 358 -1.38 9.32 28.30
CA GLN A 358 -0.45 9.49 27.21
C GLN A 358 -1.23 9.70 25.90
N PRO A 359 -1.00 10.78 25.14
CA PRO A 359 -1.79 11.10 23.96
C PRO A 359 -1.89 9.96 22.93
N SER A 360 -0.79 9.27 22.65
CA SER A 360 -0.77 8.15 21.70
C SER A 360 -1.56 6.93 22.20
N THR A 361 -1.52 6.63 23.50
CA THR A 361 -2.33 5.55 24.10
C THR A 361 -3.80 5.94 24.11
N SER A 362 -4.14 7.16 24.52
CA SER A 362 -5.53 7.64 24.48
C SER A 362 -6.12 7.55 23.08
N ALA A 363 -5.33 7.89 22.04
CA ALA A 363 -5.78 7.88 20.66
C ALA A 363 -6.26 6.50 20.22
N ILE A 364 -5.54 5.42 20.55
CA ILE A 364 -5.85 4.05 20.10
C ILE A 364 -6.98 3.37 20.89
N PHE A 365 -7.44 3.94 22.02
CA PHE A 365 -8.54 3.43 22.84
C PHE A 365 -9.77 4.33 22.90
N SER A 366 -9.63 5.61 22.57
CA SER A 366 -10.69 6.61 22.67
C SER A 366 -11.97 6.22 21.92
N GLY A 367 -13.12 6.75 22.33
CA GLY A 367 -14.40 6.49 21.68
C GLY A 367 -15.09 5.17 22.04
N ASN A 368 -14.47 4.32 22.88
CA ASN A 368 -15.08 3.11 23.45
C ASN A 368 -15.92 3.39 24.71
N LYS A 369 -16.51 2.34 25.29
CA LYS A 369 -17.41 2.37 26.46
C LYS A 369 -16.80 1.73 27.72
N PHE A 370 -15.48 1.83 27.89
CA PHE A 370 -14.81 1.31 29.09
C PHE A 370 -15.23 2.07 30.34
N THR A 371 -15.54 1.35 31.42
CA THR A 371 -16.08 1.93 32.67
C THR A 371 -15.02 2.51 33.60
N ASN A 372 -13.74 2.19 33.38
CA ASN A 372 -12.60 2.63 34.19
C ASN A 372 -11.65 3.59 33.46
N LEU A 373 -12.08 4.16 32.33
CA LEU A 373 -11.33 5.17 31.56
C LEU A 373 -11.93 6.58 31.69
N ASP A 374 -12.66 6.86 32.77
CA ASP A 374 -13.07 8.24 33.10
C ASP A 374 -11.83 9.04 33.51
N ILE A 375 -11.45 10.01 32.68
CA ILE A 375 -10.25 10.84 32.87
C ILE A 375 -10.24 11.58 34.22
N ASN A 376 -11.42 11.86 34.80
CA ASN A 376 -11.52 12.54 36.09
C ASN A 376 -11.39 11.59 37.29
N ASN A 377 -11.51 10.27 37.05
CA ASN A 377 -11.59 9.24 38.09
C ASN A 377 -10.72 8.00 37.76
N LEU A 378 -9.60 8.19 37.05
CA LEU A 378 -8.69 7.09 36.74
C LEU A 378 -8.10 6.48 38.02
N GLN A 379 -8.10 5.15 38.10
CA GLN A 379 -7.46 4.44 39.19
C GLN A 379 -5.92 4.65 39.15
N ASN A 380 -5.30 4.81 40.32
CA ASN A 380 -3.85 4.88 40.43
C ASN A 380 -3.18 3.64 39.82
N CYS A 381 -2.10 3.86 39.06
CA CYS A 381 -1.28 2.76 38.56
C CYS A 381 -0.39 2.22 39.70
N THR A 382 -0.84 1.15 40.38
CA THR A 382 -0.10 0.53 41.49
C THR A 382 0.78 -0.65 41.06
N ASN A 383 0.54 -1.21 39.87
CA ASN A 383 1.16 -2.46 39.40
C ASN A 383 2.27 -2.16 38.39
N LEU A 384 3.03 -1.09 38.61
CA LEU A 384 4.18 -0.75 37.77
C LEU A 384 5.40 -1.50 38.32
N GLU A 385 5.66 -2.67 37.75
CA GLU A 385 6.80 -3.52 38.10
C GLU A 385 7.76 -3.59 36.92
N PHE A 386 9.04 -3.31 37.14
CA PHE A 386 10.02 -3.34 36.07
C PHE A 386 11.43 -3.63 36.59
N ASN A 387 12.21 -4.28 35.72
CA ASN A 387 13.57 -4.73 35.93
C ASN A 387 14.44 -4.28 34.76
N LEU A 388 15.68 -3.91 35.05
CA LEU A 388 16.66 -3.55 34.04
C LEU A 388 17.73 -4.63 33.97
N SER A 389 18.10 -5.04 32.76
CA SER A 389 19.21 -5.97 32.51
C SER A 389 20.13 -5.42 31.43
N TYR A 390 21.40 -5.80 31.48
CA TYR A 390 22.40 -5.41 30.50
C TYR A 390 22.91 -6.62 29.71
N ASP A 391 22.83 -6.56 28.39
CA ASP A 391 23.39 -7.58 27.50
C ASP A 391 24.79 -7.16 27.03
N ASN A 392 25.79 -7.93 27.46
CA ASN A 392 27.19 -7.74 27.12
C ASN A 392 27.49 -7.94 25.63
N VAL A 393 26.72 -8.78 24.92
CA VAL A 393 26.94 -9.10 23.50
C VAL A 393 26.42 -7.97 22.64
N THR A 394 25.15 -7.60 22.81
CA THR A 394 24.52 -6.53 22.01
C THR A 394 24.83 -5.13 22.52
N LYS A 395 25.52 -5.01 23.66
CA LYS A 395 25.79 -3.74 24.36
C LYS A 395 24.50 -2.93 24.52
N SER A 396 23.42 -3.59 24.92
CA SER A 396 22.10 -3.00 25.06
C SER A 396 21.54 -3.24 26.45
N LEU A 397 20.70 -2.32 26.89
CA LEU A 397 19.91 -2.48 28.11
C LEU A 397 18.51 -2.96 27.74
N PHE A 398 17.95 -3.85 28.54
CA PHE A 398 16.58 -4.35 28.39
C PHE A 398 15.80 -4.01 29.64
N LEU A 399 14.81 -3.13 29.48
CA LEU A 399 13.80 -2.82 30.49
C LEU A 399 12.64 -3.79 30.30
N ASN A 400 12.42 -4.67 31.27
CA ASN A 400 11.35 -5.66 31.29
C ASN A 400 10.36 -5.32 32.40
N GLY A 401 9.07 -5.56 32.23
CA GLY A 401 8.10 -5.26 33.26
C GLY A 401 6.66 -5.41 32.82
N ASN A 402 5.76 -4.88 33.64
CA ASN A 402 4.34 -4.74 33.33
C ASN A 402 3.98 -3.25 33.27
N ASN A 403 3.03 -2.90 32.41
CA ASN A 403 2.48 -1.55 32.31
C ASN A 403 3.50 -0.47 31.88
N LEU A 404 4.55 -0.86 31.15
CA LEU A 404 5.60 0.04 30.65
C LEU A 404 5.09 1.02 29.58
N GLY A 405 3.93 0.72 29.00
CA GLY A 405 3.27 1.51 27.95
C GLY A 405 3.53 1.00 26.54
N PHE A 406 2.76 1.54 25.59
CA PHE A 406 2.67 1.03 24.22
C PHE A 406 3.68 1.68 23.26
N PHE A 407 4.33 2.77 23.66
CA PHE A 407 5.16 3.56 22.77
C PHE A 407 6.49 3.90 23.41
N THR A 408 7.51 4.20 22.59
CA THR A 408 8.80 4.67 23.10
C THR A 408 8.68 6.01 23.84
N SER A 409 7.57 6.74 23.70
CA SER A 409 7.26 7.97 24.45
C SER A 409 6.57 7.73 25.80
N SER A 410 6.26 6.49 26.19
CA SER A 410 5.58 6.16 27.45
C SER A 410 6.41 6.50 28.69
N PHE A 411 7.74 6.54 28.54
CA PHE A 411 8.66 6.99 29.57
C PHE A 411 9.81 7.79 28.97
N THR A 412 10.46 8.61 29.78
CA THR A 412 11.70 9.31 29.44
C THR A 412 12.85 8.82 30.30
N LEU A 413 14.05 8.84 29.72
CA LEU A 413 15.30 8.53 30.41
C LEU A 413 16.04 9.84 30.67
N ASP A 414 16.87 9.89 31.71
CA ASP A 414 17.83 10.98 31.89
C ASP A 414 18.68 11.18 30.62
N ASN A 415 18.90 12.43 30.24
CA ASN A 415 19.65 12.79 29.03
C ASN A 415 19.11 12.08 27.76
N PRO A 416 17.84 12.31 27.37
CA PRO A 416 17.17 11.53 26.32
C PRO A 416 17.88 11.56 24.96
N LYS A 417 18.68 12.60 24.66
CA LYS A 417 19.50 12.69 23.43
C LYS A 417 20.58 11.62 23.33
N ASN A 418 20.97 11.01 24.45
CA ASN A 418 22.02 9.99 24.50
C ASN A 418 21.49 8.57 24.25
N TRP A 419 20.17 8.38 24.20
CA TRP A 419 19.55 7.05 24.20
C TRP A 419 18.56 6.90 23.06
N ALA A 420 18.71 5.81 22.31
CA ALA A 420 17.70 5.32 21.39
C ALA A 420 16.88 4.23 22.10
N LYS A 421 15.56 4.28 21.96
CA LYS A 421 14.63 3.28 22.52
C LYS A 421 13.94 2.55 21.37
N SER A 422 13.82 1.24 21.50
CA SER A 422 13.01 0.41 20.61
C SER A 422 12.17 -0.56 21.43
N ILE A 423 10.96 -0.84 20.96
CA ILE A 423 10.06 -1.82 21.57
C ILE A 423 10.52 -3.21 21.10
N ILE A 424 10.61 -4.17 22.01
CA ILE A 424 10.83 -5.58 21.68
C ILE A 424 9.53 -6.36 21.83
N THR A 425 8.89 -6.21 22.99
CA THR A 425 7.53 -6.69 23.24
C THR A 425 6.71 -5.54 23.79
N ILE A 426 5.56 -5.27 23.21
CA ILE A 426 4.72 -4.13 23.60
C ILE A 426 4.32 -4.26 25.06
N ASN A 427 4.36 -3.14 25.79
CA ASN A 427 4.06 -3.03 27.22
C ASN A 427 4.96 -3.85 28.18
N GLU A 428 5.78 -4.76 27.67
CA GLU A 428 6.54 -5.73 28.46
C GLU A 428 8.05 -5.53 28.39
N GLN A 429 8.60 -5.24 27.20
CA GLN A 429 10.05 -5.19 27.00
C GLN A 429 10.48 -4.07 26.04
N PHE A 430 11.37 -3.20 26.51
CA PHE A 430 12.03 -2.16 25.73
C PHE A 430 13.53 -2.38 25.69
N GLN A 431 14.11 -2.26 24.50
CA GLN A 431 15.55 -2.19 24.30
C GLN A 431 15.99 -0.73 24.29
N ILE A 432 17.01 -0.43 25.09
CA ILE A 432 17.63 0.87 25.21
C ILE A 432 19.07 0.75 24.70
N LYS A 433 19.38 1.51 23.67
CA LYS A 433 20.71 1.59 23.05
C LYS A 433 21.30 2.97 23.22
N LYS A 434 22.62 3.03 23.24
CA LYS A 434 23.34 4.29 23.15
C LYS A 434 23.13 4.92 21.77
N SER A 435 22.77 6.19 21.73
CA SER A 435 22.73 6.97 20.48
C SER A 435 24.11 6.98 19.82
N LEU A 436 24.16 7.00 18.49
CA LEU A 436 25.40 7.06 17.71
C LEU A 436 26.24 8.30 18.04
N THR A 437 25.62 9.37 18.54
CA THR A 437 26.28 10.63 18.88
C THR A 437 26.78 10.70 20.33
N ALA A 438 26.37 9.77 21.19
CA ALA A 438 26.76 9.79 22.60
C ALA A 438 28.19 9.24 22.77
N THR A 439 28.98 9.85 23.64
CA THR A 439 30.31 9.37 24.06
C THR A 439 30.24 8.67 25.42
N GLY A 440 31.28 7.94 25.82
CA GLY A 440 31.36 7.24 27.12
C GLY A 440 30.71 5.85 27.18
N PRO A 441 30.82 5.13 28.31
CA PRO A 441 30.18 3.83 28.51
C PRO A 441 28.65 3.96 28.65
N ILE A 442 27.92 2.86 28.46
CA ILE A 442 26.48 2.80 28.77
C ILE A 442 26.35 2.82 30.31
N PRO A 443 25.66 3.81 30.91
CA PRO A 443 25.38 3.81 32.32
C PRO A 443 24.46 2.64 32.62
N LYS A 444 24.80 1.89 33.66
CA LYS A 444 24.04 0.71 34.07
C LYS A 444 22.90 1.04 35.03
N GLY A 445 22.76 2.30 35.42
CA GLY A 445 21.60 2.83 36.12
C GLY A 445 21.20 4.20 35.58
N PHE A 446 19.91 4.49 35.63
CA PHE A 446 19.33 5.75 35.18
C PHE A 446 18.04 6.05 35.92
N ASN A 447 17.64 7.32 35.96
CA ASN A 447 16.27 7.65 36.29
C ASN A 447 15.36 7.42 35.07
N ILE A 448 14.25 6.74 35.32
CA ILE A 448 13.16 6.57 34.38
C ILE A 448 11.94 7.35 34.88
N THR A 449 11.43 8.26 34.06
CA THR A 449 10.24 9.05 34.37
C THR A 449 9.07 8.59 33.51
N PHE A 450 7.94 8.29 34.16
CA PHE A 450 6.65 8.04 33.52
C PHE A 450 5.80 9.31 33.64
N PRO A 451 5.73 10.15 32.58
CA PRO A 451 5.10 11.47 32.67
C PRO A 451 3.58 11.45 32.70
N TYR A 452 2.93 10.33 32.36
CA TYR A 452 1.49 10.25 32.12
C TYR A 452 0.75 9.24 33.02
N LEU A 453 1.26 8.97 34.23
CA LEU A 453 0.54 8.10 35.17
C LEU A 453 -0.71 8.81 35.75
N PRO A 454 -1.79 8.08 36.07
CA PRO A 454 -2.99 8.65 36.69
C PRO A 454 -2.73 9.47 37.96
N GLN A 455 -1.79 9.04 38.81
CA GLN A 455 -1.37 9.73 40.04
C GLN A 455 -0.37 10.88 39.81
N GLY A 456 -0.21 11.32 38.55
CA GLY A 456 0.78 12.29 38.10
C GLY A 456 2.17 11.68 37.84
N PRO A 457 3.10 12.46 37.27
CA PRO A 457 4.43 11.99 36.90
C PRO A 457 5.16 11.31 38.06
N ARG A 458 5.87 10.21 37.76
CA ARG A 458 6.74 9.51 38.72
C ARG A 458 8.09 9.22 38.08
N THR A 459 9.14 9.39 38.87
CA THR A 459 10.51 9.07 38.48
C THR A 459 11.02 7.97 39.40
N PHE A 460 11.66 6.96 38.82
CA PHE A 460 12.25 5.84 39.53
C PHE A 460 13.71 5.74 39.17
N GLU A 461 14.56 5.50 40.16
CA GLU A 461 15.94 5.11 39.94
C GLU A 461 16.00 3.60 39.73
N ILE A 462 16.62 3.15 38.63
CA ILE A 462 16.76 1.72 38.34
C ILE A 462 18.19 1.40 37.94
N ILE A 463 18.66 0.21 38.35
CA ILE A 463 20.01 -0.31 38.11
C ILE A 463 19.90 -1.71 37.49
N ALA A 464 20.79 -2.03 36.54
CA ALA A 464 20.82 -3.32 35.87
C ALA A 464 21.22 -4.44 36.85
N TYR A 465 20.32 -5.38 37.14
CA TYR A 465 20.53 -6.37 38.20
C TYR A 465 21.68 -7.35 37.92
N ASN A 466 21.93 -7.67 36.65
CA ASN A 466 22.94 -8.62 36.24
C ASN A 466 24.37 -8.03 36.18
N GLU A 467 24.54 -6.80 36.67
CA GLU A 467 25.87 -6.21 36.85
C GLU A 467 26.72 -6.96 37.88
N PHE A 468 26.10 -7.49 38.93
CA PHE A 468 26.80 -8.11 40.05
C PHE A 468 27.11 -9.60 39.83
N ILE A 469 26.58 -10.19 38.76
CA ILE A 469 26.93 -11.55 38.37
C ILE A 469 28.24 -11.47 37.59
N VAL A 470 29.35 -11.33 38.32
CA VAL A 470 30.69 -11.54 37.77
C VAL A 470 30.71 -12.98 37.27
N ASN A 471 30.83 -13.17 35.96
CA ASN A 471 31.18 -14.47 35.39
C ASN A 471 32.59 -14.81 35.94
N ASN A 472 32.63 -15.59 37.02
CA ASN A 472 33.84 -16.30 37.44
C ASN A 472 34.14 -17.43 36.46
#